data_AF-A0A7C2W1S8-F1
#
_entry.id   AF-A0A7C2W1S8-F1
#
_cell.length_a   1.000
_cell.length_b   1.000
_cell.length_c   1.000
_cell.angle_alpha   90.00
_cell.angle_beta   90.00
_cell.angle_gamma   90.00
#
_symmetry.space_group_name_H-M   'P 1'
#
loop_
_entity.id
_entity.type
_entity.pdbx_description
1 polymer ?
#
loop_
_entity_poly.entity_id
_entity_poly.type
_entity_poly.pdbx_seq_one_letter_code
_entity_poly.pdbx_strand_id
1 'polypeptide(L)'
;MGLGELAGPPSASATVDWKLYYSLPIVTPWAIVFAAVFLVKTNRHPRVLAVLVPLAILFVAWSAFVKSLGWSDIEGRVYTLMFHSMLAGLGVIWLLCGGLSRRGRLGRFFIALVVMVGICAAAMAGQGLGRELSFQLVMLEAALAAALLGSLALARRLCGERRELVRFSLWLGATVLTLCLAAVALFGALLIVVSGVGIDRRIVAQLLQTGLVVAAWMYAADLLLMLFAVRSEFYRGRFLECLGWPAGYDRDG
;
A
#
# COMPACT_ATOMS: atom_id res chain seq x y z
N MET A 1 54.14 15.16 23.60
CA MET A 1 53.36 14.27 22.73
C MET A 1 52.44 15.14 21.88
N GLY A 2 52.74 15.26 20.58
CA GLY A 2 52.04 16.14 19.66
C GLY A 2 50.81 15.46 19.05
N LEU A 3 49.76 16.23 18.81
CA LEU A 3 48.47 15.85 18.19
C LEU A 3 48.57 15.36 16.72
N GLY A 4 49.78 15.06 16.22
CA GLY A 4 50.04 14.71 14.81
C GLY A 4 49.92 13.23 14.47
N GLU A 5 49.75 12.34 15.44
CA GLU A 5 49.76 10.87 15.24
C GLU A 5 48.36 10.23 15.14
N LEU A 6 47.28 11.01 15.16
CA LEU A 6 45.90 10.48 15.02
C LEU A 6 45.45 10.35 13.56
N ALA A 7 46.28 10.71 12.58
CA ALA A 7 46.02 10.43 11.18
C ALA A 7 46.38 8.95 10.91
N GLY A 8 45.43 8.06 11.18
CA GLY A 8 45.49 6.70 10.66
C GLY A 8 45.70 6.71 9.13
N PRO A 9 46.26 5.63 8.56
CA PRO A 9 46.55 5.56 7.12
C PRO A 9 45.30 5.97 6.33
N PRO A 10 45.44 6.73 5.22
CA PRO A 10 44.32 7.20 4.43
C PRO A 10 43.43 6.00 4.15
N SER A 11 42.23 6.02 4.74
CA SER A 11 41.27 4.95 4.55
C SER A 11 41.10 4.80 3.05
N ALA A 12 41.58 3.66 2.53
CA ALA A 12 41.45 3.30 1.13
C ALA A 12 40.01 3.64 0.76
N SER A 13 39.84 4.55 -0.20
CA SER A 13 38.55 5.04 -0.64
C SER A 13 37.61 3.86 -0.70
N ALA A 14 36.67 3.78 0.26
CA ALA A 14 35.76 2.66 0.34
C ALA A 14 34.88 2.78 -0.91
N THR A 15 35.28 2.10 -1.97
CA THR A 15 34.50 1.97 -3.18
C THR A 15 33.27 1.17 -2.76
N VAL A 16 32.20 1.89 -2.42
CA VAL A 16 30.90 1.29 -2.16
C VAL A 16 30.49 0.62 -3.45
N ASP A 17 30.66 -0.69 -3.50
CA ASP A 17 30.35 -1.52 -4.65
C ASP A 17 28.81 -1.60 -4.76
N TRP A 18 28.21 -0.58 -5.39
CA TRP A 18 26.77 -0.41 -5.49
C TRP A 18 26.21 -1.41 -6.50
N LYS A 19 25.91 -2.61 -6.02
CA LYS A 19 25.36 -3.66 -6.88
C LYS A 19 23.87 -3.41 -7.10
N LEU A 20 23.45 -3.39 -8.36
CA LEU A 20 22.08 -3.10 -8.79
C LEU A 20 21.02 -3.98 -8.09
N TYR A 21 21.40 -5.19 -7.66
CA TYR A 21 20.50 -6.10 -6.95
C TYR A 21 20.04 -5.57 -5.59
N TYR A 22 20.78 -4.67 -4.94
CA TYR A 22 20.35 -4.07 -3.68
C TYR A 22 19.11 -3.17 -3.83
N SER A 23 18.87 -2.65 -5.03
CA SER A 23 17.69 -1.83 -5.33
C SER A 23 16.52 -2.63 -5.93
N LEU A 24 16.76 -3.87 -6.38
CA LEU A 24 15.75 -4.69 -7.05
C LEU A 24 14.44 -4.81 -6.27
N PRO A 25 14.42 -5.06 -4.95
CA PRO A 25 13.14 -5.36 -4.32
C PRO A 25 12.24 -4.13 -4.13
N ILE A 26 12.80 -2.92 -4.12
CA ILE A 26 12.03 -1.66 -4.17
C ILE A 26 11.50 -1.43 -5.60
N VAL A 27 12.25 -1.85 -6.62
CA VAL A 27 11.87 -1.71 -8.03
C VAL A 27 10.82 -2.76 -8.43
N THR A 28 10.83 -3.95 -7.82
CA THR A 28 9.92 -5.07 -8.16
C THR A 28 8.43 -4.67 -8.17
N PRO A 29 7.86 -4.03 -7.12
CA PRO A 29 6.47 -3.57 -7.15
C PRO A 29 6.16 -2.67 -8.35
N TRP A 30 7.07 -1.74 -8.68
CA TRP A 30 6.88 -0.80 -9.78
C TRP A 30 7.03 -1.48 -11.14
N ALA A 31 7.95 -2.43 -11.28
CA ALA A 31 8.08 -3.24 -12.48
C ALA A 31 6.77 -3.99 -12.78
N ILE A 32 6.08 -4.49 -11.74
CA ILE A 32 4.75 -5.12 -11.89
C ILE A 32 3.69 -4.11 -12.33
N VAL A 33 3.70 -2.88 -11.78
CA VAL A 33 2.80 -1.81 -12.23
C VAL A 33 3.02 -1.50 -13.71
N PHE A 34 4.27 -1.31 -14.14
CA PHE A 34 4.60 -1.07 -15.55
C PHE A 34 4.18 -2.26 -16.43
N ALA A 35 4.45 -3.49 -16.00
CA ALA A 35 3.99 -4.68 -16.71
C ALA A 35 2.45 -4.70 -16.86
N ALA A 36 1.70 -4.32 -15.83
CA ALA A 36 0.24 -4.23 -15.90
C ALA A 36 -0.26 -3.15 -16.87
N VAL A 37 0.51 -2.07 -17.08
CA VAL A 37 0.21 -1.05 -18.11
C VAL A 37 0.36 -1.64 -19.51
N PHE A 38 1.44 -2.39 -19.78
CA PHE A 38 1.76 -2.88 -21.12
C PHE A 38 1.05 -4.20 -21.50
N LEU A 39 0.89 -5.12 -20.55
CA LEU A 39 0.38 -6.47 -20.80
C LEU A 39 -1.15 -6.50 -20.89
N VAL A 40 -1.84 -5.65 -20.13
CA VAL A 40 -3.30 -5.65 -20.10
C VAL A 40 -3.82 -4.89 -21.32
N LYS A 41 -4.50 -5.60 -22.25
CA LYS A 41 -5.00 -5.03 -23.51
C LYS A 41 -5.89 -3.79 -23.30
N THR A 42 -6.69 -3.75 -22.24
CA THR A 42 -7.55 -2.59 -21.90
C THR A 42 -6.76 -1.36 -21.43
N ASN A 43 -5.46 -1.49 -21.21
CA ASN A 43 -4.58 -0.43 -20.72
C ASN A 43 -3.69 0.20 -21.79
N ARG A 44 -3.81 -0.23 -23.06
CA ARG A 44 -3.05 0.29 -24.21
C ARG A 44 -3.43 1.70 -24.66
N HIS A 45 -4.04 2.50 -23.80
CA HIS A 45 -4.45 3.87 -24.09
C HIS A 45 -3.58 4.85 -23.30
N PRO A 46 -3.07 5.95 -23.89
CA PRO A 46 -2.14 6.86 -23.20
C PRO A 46 -2.72 7.48 -21.93
N ARG A 47 -4.05 7.68 -21.90
CA ARG A 47 -4.77 8.15 -20.69
C ARG A 47 -4.60 7.24 -19.47
N VAL A 48 -4.21 5.98 -19.66
CA VAL A 48 -3.98 5.01 -18.58
C VAL A 48 -2.70 5.32 -17.79
N LEU A 49 -1.76 6.07 -18.38
CA LEU A 49 -0.57 6.52 -17.66
C LEU A 49 -0.92 7.56 -16.59
N ALA A 50 -2.12 8.14 -16.64
CA ALA A 50 -2.51 9.18 -15.70
C ALA A 50 -2.65 8.63 -14.26
N VAL A 51 -2.89 7.32 -14.05
CA VAL A 51 -2.83 6.70 -12.70
C VAL A 51 -1.43 6.81 -12.07
N LEU A 52 -0.37 6.96 -12.88
CA LEU A 52 0.98 7.11 -12.34
C LEU A 52 1.14 8.45 -11.60
N VAL A 53 0.32 9.46 -11.89
CA VAL A 53 0.39 10.77 -11.23
C VAL A 53 0.08 10.67 -9.73
N PRO A 54 -1.09 10.17 -9.28
CA PRO A 54 -1.35 10.02 -7.85
C PRO A 54 -0.37 9.04 -7.18
N LEU A 55 0.08 7.98 -7.87
CA LEU A 55 1.09 7.07 -7.33
C LEU A 55 2.44 7.76 -7.09
N ALA A 56 2.88 8.61 -8.03
CA ALA A 56 4.11 9.37 -7.89
C ALA A 56 4.03 10.39 -6.74
N ILE A 57 2.88 11.07 -6.59
CA ILE A 57 2.65 11.99 -5.46
C ILE A 57 2.78 11.24 -4.13
N LEU A 58 2.15 10.07 -3.99
CA LEU A 58 2.20 9.26 -2.77
C LEU A 58 3.60 8.72 -2.49
N PHE A 59 4.32 8.30 -3.53
CA PHE A 59 5.71 7.86 -3.41
C PHE A 59 6.62 8.97 -2.87
N VAL A 60 6.52 10.18 -3.42
CA VAL A 60 7.31 11.33 -2.97
C VAL A 60 6.92 11.74 -1.56
N ALA A 61 5.61 11.80 -1.27
CA ALA A 61 5.09 12.17 0.04
C ALA A 61 5.57 11.20 1.14
N TRP A 62 5.51 9.89 0.87
CA TRP A 62 6.02 8.88 1.79
C TRP A 62 7.52 9.00 2.01
N SER A 63 8.29 9.19 0.94
CA SER A 63 9.74 9.35 1.02
C SER A 63 10.15 10.56 1.87
N ALA A 64 9.38 11.65 1.81
CA ALA A 64 9.58 12.81 2.67
C ALA A 64 9.16 12.52 4.12
N PHE A 65 8.05 11.82 4.32
CA PHE A 65 7.51 11.49 5.63
C PHE A 65 8.40 10.53 6.43
N VAL A 66 8.93 9.47 5.82
CA VAL A 66 9.82 8.51 6.52
C VAL A 66 11.05 9.20 7.08
N LYS A 67 11.61 10.18 6.36
CA LYS A 67 12.77 10.97 6.85
C LYS A 67 12.48 11.76 8.13
N SER A 68 11.20 12.07 8.40
CA SER A 68 10.81 12.83 9.59
C SER A 68 10.54 11.98 10.84
N LEU A 69 10.42 10.66 10.69
CA LEU A 69 9.97 9.77 11.77
C LEU A 69 11.09 9.29 12.71
N GLY A 70 12.36 9.52 12.37
CA GLY A 70 13.50 9.08 13.17
C GLY A 70 13.57 7.55 13.35
N TRP A 71 12.95 6.78 12.46
CA TRP A 71 12.97 5.32 12.47
C TRP A 71 14.38 4.77 12.27
N SER A 72 14.64 3.59 12.86
CA SER A 72 15.87 2.86 12.57
C SER A 72 15.91 2.45 11.09
N ASP A 73 17.12 2.20 10.56
CA ASP A 73 17.30 1.82 9.15
C ASP A 73 16.49 0.56 8.76
N ILE A 74 16.33 -0.38 9.69
CA ILE A 74 15.58 -1.62 9.48
C ILE A 74 14.07 -1.32 9.44
N GLU A 75 13.55 -0.62 10.44
CA GLU A 75 12.13 -0.24 10.49
C GLU A 75 11.74 0.59 9.27
N GLY A 76 12.54 1.62 8.94
CA GLY A 76 12.34 2.47 7.78
C GLY A 76 12.28 1.67 6.49
N ARG A 77 13.17 0.68 6.31
CA ARG A 77 13.18 -0.20 5.14
C ARG A 77 11.94 -1.07 5.07
N VAL A 78 11.53 -1.69 6.18
CA VAL A 78 10.36 -2.58 6.25
C VAL A 78 9.07 -1.81 5.95
N TYR A 79 8.84 -0.68 6.62
CA TYR A 79 7.65 0.14 6.39
C TYR A 79 7.63 0.72 4.98
N THR A 80 8.79 1.15 4.46
CA THR A 80 8.89 1.64 3.09
C THR A 80 8.52 0.56 2.09
N LEU A 81 9.02 -0.66 2.28
CA LEU A 81 8.70 -1.77 1.40
C LEU A 81 7.21 -2.11 1.42
N MET A 82 6.61 -2.22 2.61
CA MET A 82 5.16 -2.45 2.77
C MET A 82 4.34 -1.35 2.10
N PHE A 83 4.71 -0.08 2.31
CA PHE A 83 4.05 1.04 1.66
C PHE A 83 4.12 0.94 0.13
N HIS A 84 5.29 0.62 -0.42
CA HIS A 84 5.49 0.51 -1.86
C HIS A 84 4.74 -0.68 -2.45
N SER A 85 4.70 -1.83 -1.77
CA SER A 85 3.93 -3.00 -2.21
C SER A 85 2.44 -2.74 -2.19
N MET A 86 1.93 -2.11 -1.12
CA MET A 86 0.51 -1.75 -0.99
C MET A 86 0.09 -0.75 -2.07
N LEU A 87 0.90 0.30 -2.27
CA LEU A 87 0.66 1.35 -3.26
C LEU A 87 0.70 0.80 -4.69
N ALA A 88 1.68 -0.05 -5.00
CA ALA A 88 1.74 -0.75 -6.28
C ALA A 88 0.54 -1.69 -6.48
N GLY A 89 0.14 -2.41 -5.43
CA GLY A 89 -1.04 -3.27 -5.42
C GLY A 89 -2.32 -2.50 -5.75
N LEU A 90 -2.53 -1.35 -5.12
CA LEU A 90 -3.61 -0.42 -5.45
C LEU A 90 -3.53 0.03 -6.90
N GLY A 91 -2.36 0.47 -7.36
CA GLY A 91 -2.13 0.87 -8.76
C GLY A 91 -2.52 -0.23 -9.76
N VAL A 92 -2.11 -1.47 -9.50
CA VAL A 92 -2.47 -2.62 -10.35
C VAL A 92 -3.96 -2.92 -10.30
N ILE A 93 -4.61 -2.88 -9.12
CA ILE A 93 -6.06 -3.05 -9.01
C ILE A 93 -6.79 -2.01 -9.87
N TRP A 94 -6.36 -0.74 -9.80
CA TRP A 94 -6.93 0.35 -10.60
C TRP A 94 -6.75 0.12 -12.11
N LEU A 95 -5.59 -0.39 -12.52
CA LEU A 95 -5.32 -0.81 -13.89
C LEU A 95 -6.18 -2.00 -14.33
N LEU A 96 -6.58 -2.87 -13.40
CA LEU A 96 -7.42 -4.04 -13.65
C LEU A 96 -8.92 -3.79 -13.46
N CYS A 97 -9.34 -2.61 -12.99
CA CYS A 97 -10.75 -2.30 -12.66
C CYS A 97 -11.74 -2.70 -13.76
N GLY A 98 -11.43 -2.43 -15.03
CA GLY A 98 -12.32 -2.77 -16.15
C GLY A 98 -12.45 -4.27 -16.42
N GLY A 99 -11.46 -5.08 -16.06
CA GLY A 99 -11.55 -6.55 -16.09
C GLY A 99 -12.23 -7.10 -14.83
N LEU A 100 -11.94 -6.48 -13.67
CA LEU A 100 -12.54 -6.83 -12.40
C LEU A 100 -14.05 -6.59 -12.40
N SER A 101 -14.55 -5.50 -12.99
CA SER A 101 -15.98 -5.15 -12.99
C SER A 101 -16.88 -6.24 -13.58
N ARG A 102 -16.35 -7.10 -14.46
CA ARG A 102 -17.07 -8.25 -15.05
C ARG A 102 -17.22 -9.45 -14.12
N ARG A 103 -16.54 -9.45 -12.97
CA ARG A 103 -16.56 -10.54 -11.98
C ARG A 103 -17.56 -10.22 -10.87
N GLY A 104 -18.09 -11.27 -10.23
CA GLY A 104 -18.95 -11.14 -9.06
C GLY A 104 -18.23 -10.41 -7.90
N ARG A 105 -19.02 -9.87 -6.95
CA ARG A 105 -18.50 -9.10 -5.79
C ARG A 105 -17.38 -9.83 -5.04
N LEU A 106 -17.59 -11.12 -4.73
CA LEU A 106 -16.63 -11.93 -4.01
C LEU A 106 -15.37 -12.23 -4.84
N GLY A 107 -15.55 -12.55 -6.13
CA GLY A 107 -14.43 -12.79 -7.04
C GLY A 107 -13.52 -11.57 -7.21
N ARG A 108 -14.10 -10.37 -7.30
CA ARG A 108 -13.32 -9.11 -7.33
C ARG A 108 -12.47 -8.93 -6.09
N PHE A 109 -13.05 -9.17 -4.91
CA PHE A 109 -12.35 -9.06 -3.64
C PHE A 109 -11.16 -10.03 -3.57
N PHE A 110 -11.36 -11.31 -3.87
CA PHE A 110 -10.28 -12.30 -3.81
C PHE A 110 -9.20 -12.07 -4.86
N ILE A 111 -9.55 -11.67 -6.09
CA ILE A 111 -8.55 -11.34 -7.11
C ILE A 111 -7.72 -10.13 -6.67
N ALA A 112 -8.37 -9.07 -6.16
CA ALA A 112 -7.66 -7.89 -5.65
C ALA A 112 -6.72 -8.27 -4.49
N LEU A 113 -7.19 -9.08 -3.55
CA LEU A 113 -6.39 -9.55 -2.42
C LEU A 113 -5.17 -10.35 -2.89
N VAL A 114 -5.36 -11.32 -3.81
CA VAL A 114 -4.27 -12.12 -4.37
C VAL A 114 -3.25 -11.25 -5.10
N VAL A 115 -3.71 -10.22 -5.84
CA VAL A 115 -2.81 -9.28 -6.52
C VAL A 115 -1.95 -8.50 -5.52
N MET A 116 -2.56 -7.92 -4.48
CA MET A 116 -1.82 -7.15 -3.47
C MET A 116 -0.83 -8.02 -2.70
N VAL A 117 -1.28 -9.19 -2.24
CA VAL A 117 -0.43 -10.15 -1.50
C VAL A 117 0.68 -10.69 -2.39
N GLY A 118 0.39 -10.98 -3.66
CA GLY A 118 1.39 -11.46 -4.62
C GLY A 118 2.48 -10.43 -4.90
N ILE A 119 2.11 -9.15 -5.04
CA ILE A 119 3.08 -8.05 -5.21
C ILE A 119 3.96 -7.91 -3.97
N CYS A 120 3.37 -7.96 -2.77
CA CYS A 120 4.13 -7.93 -1.53
C CYS A 120 5.10 -9.12 -1.42
N ALA A 121 4.63 -10.35 -1.66
CA ALA A 121 5.47 -11.53 -1.62
C ALA A 121 6.64 -11.46 -2.61
N ALA A 122 6.39 -10.96 -3.83
CA ALA A 122 7.45 -10.73 -4.83
C ALA A 122 8.46 -9.67 -4.37
N ALA A 123 8.00 -8.59 -3.73
CA ALA A 123 8.86 -7.54 -3.18
C ALA A 123 9.72 -8.06 -2.01
N MET A 124 9.17 -8.95 -1.18
CA MET A 124 9.86 -9.53 -0.02
C MET A 124 10.90 -10.58 -0.41
N ALA A 125 10.66 -11.35 -1.49
CA ALA A 125 11.53 -12.44 -1.93
C ALA A 125 12.98 -12.01 -2.25
N GLY A 126 13.22 -10.74 -2.55
CA GLY A 126 14.55 -10.20 -2.87
C GLY A 126 15.29 -9.49 -1.73
N GLN A 127 14.68 -9.34 -0.55
CA GLN A 127 15.22 -8.48 0.51
C GLN A 127 16.29 -9.13 1.39
N GLY A 128 16.50 -10.45 1.26
CA GLY A 128 17.40 -11.19 2.15
C GLY A 128 16.95 -11.22 3.61
N LEU A 129 15.67 -10.89 3.88
CA LEU A 129 15.07 -11.05 5.20
C LEU A 129 14.93 -12.55 5.50
N GLY A 130 15.08 -12.93 6.77
CA GLY A 130 14.84 -14.32 7.19
C GLY A 130 13.44 -14.81 6.76
N ARG A 131 13.31 -16.11 6.45
CA ARG A 131 12.06 -16.70 5.94
C ARG A 131 10.88 -16.44 6.88
N GLU A 132 11.12 -16.50 8.18
CA GLU A 132 10.11 -16.25 9.21
C GLU A 132 9.62 -14.79 9.19
N LEU A 133 10.54 -13.81 9.22
CA LEU A 133 10.20 -12.40 9.15
C LEU A 133 9.48 -12.05 7.84
N SER A 134 9.95 -12.59 6.71
CA SER A 134 9.31 -12.39 5.41
C SER A 134 7.87 -12.91 5.41
N PHE A 135 7.64 -14.08 6.00
CA PHE A 135 6.30 -14.66 6.11
C PHE A 135 5.39 -13.83 7.02
N GLN A 136 5.89 -13.36 8.17
CA GLN A 136 5.17 -12.47 9.08
C GLN A 136 4.76 -11.17 8.40
N LEU A 137 5.66 -10.55 7.63
CA LEU A 137 5.37 -9.31 6.89
C LEU A 137 4.33 -9.53 5.78
N VAL A 138 4.42 -10.62 5.04
CA VAL A 138 3.41 -10.97 4.02
C VAL A 138 2.04 -11.24 4.67
N MET A 139 2.00 -11.90 5.83
CA MET A 139 0.73 -12.10 6.57
C MET A 139 0.14 -10.78 7.06
N LEU A 140 0.97 -9.88 7.60
CA LEU A 140 0.53 -8.55 8.04
C LEU A 140 0.00 -7.74 6.85
N GLU A 141 0.74 -7.72 5.74
CA GLU A 141 0.30 -7.04 4.52
C GLU A 141 -1.02 -7.64 3.99
N ALA A 142 -1.17 -8.96 4.03
CA ALA A 142 -2.42 -9.63 3.63
C ALA A 142 -3.61 -9.19 4.50
N ALA A 143 -3.40 -9.08 5.82
CA ALA A 143 -4.43 -8.59 6.73
C ALA A 143 -4.79 -7.12 6.45
N LEU A 144 -3.79 -6.27 6.20
CA LEU A 144 -3.99 -4.86 5.85
C LEU A 144 -4.68 -4.70 4.48
N ALA A 145 -4.29 -5.47 3.47
CA ALA A 145 -4.93 -5.48 2.16
C ALA A 145 -6.39 -5.95 2.26
N ALA A 146 -6.67 -6.98 3.07
CA ALA A 146 -8.04 -7.42 3.34
C ALA A 146 -8.84 -6.33 4.07
N ALA A 147 -8.25 -5.64 5.04
CA ALA A 147 -8.86 -4.52 5.74
C ALA A 147 -9.20 -3.36 4.79
N LEU A 148 -8.31 -3.03 3.87
CA LEU A 148 -8.51 -1.99 2.85
C LEU A 148 -9.61 -2.34 1.84
N LEU A 149 -9.57 -3.55 1.29
CA LEU A 149 -10.60 -4.01 0.36
C LEU A 149 -11.95 -4.14 1.07
N GLY A 150 -11.94 -4.56 2.33
CA GLY A 150 -13.09 -4.62 3.21
C GLY A 150 -13.65 -3.23 3.52
N SER A 151 -12.79 -2.23 3.75
CA SER A 151 -13.18 -0.86 4.06
C SER A 151 -13.88 -0.21 2.87
N LEU A 152 -13.39 -0.43 1.64
CA LEU A 152 -14.05 0.01 0.40
C LEU A 152 -15.42 -0.64 0.22
N ALA A 153 -15.51 -1.95 0.45
CA ALA A 153 -16.78 -2.69 0.33
C ALA A 153 -17.79 -2.24 1.41
N LEU A 154 -17.33 -1.99 2.63
CA LEU A 154 -18.17 -1.57 3.74
C LEU A 154 -18.61 -0.11 3.60
N ALA A 155 -17.69 0.80 3.24
CA ALA A 155 -18.01 2.20 2.97
C ALA A 155 -19.08 2.32 1.87
N ARG A 156 -18.98 1.49 0.81
CA ARG A 156 -20.01 1.42 -0.23
C ARG A 156 -21.36 1.03 0.35
N ARG A 157 -21.41 0.00 1.21
CA ARG A 157 -22.67 -0.45 1.83
C ARG A 157 -23.28 0.62 2.75
N LEU A 158 -22.45 1.32 3.52
CA LEU A 158 -22.88 2.35 4.46
C LEU A 158 -23.37 3.64 3.79
N CYS A 159 -22.90 3.94 2.58
CA CYS A 159 -23.40 5.05 1.77
C CYS A 159 -24.76 4.78 1.10
N GLY A 160 -25.17 3.52 0.96
CA GLY A 160 -26.39 3.17 0.23
C GLY A 160 -26.34 3.58 -1.24
N GLU A 161 -27.49 3.95 -1.80
CA GLU A 161 -27.64 4.34 -3.21
C GLU A 161 -27.30 5.82 -3.48
N ARG A 162 -27.23 6.66 -2.43
CA ARG A 162 -26.96 8.10 -2.57
C ARG A 162 -25.45 8.35 -2.71
N ARG A 163 -25.05 8.90 -3.87
CA ARG A 163 -23.65 9.09 -4.30
C ARG A 163 -23.02 10.39 -3.80
N GLU A 164 -23.06 10.62 -2.50
CA GLU A 164 -22.32 11.75 -1.94
C GLU A 164 -20.86 11.35 -1.74
N LEU A 165 -19.97 11.87 -2.60
CA LEU A 165 -18.53 11.61 -2.55
C LEU A 165 -17.95 11.92 -1.15
N VAL A 166 -18.41 13.02 -0.54
CA VAL A 166 -17.99 13.43 0.82
C VAL A 166 -18.40 12.37 1.84
N ARG A 167 -19.66 11.92 1.79
CA ARG A 167 -20.16 10.89 2.70
C ARG A 167 -19.41 9.57 2.52
N PHE A 168 -19.11 9.19 1.28
CA PHE A 168 -18.30 8.01 0.97
C PHE A 168 -16.88 8.12 1.49
N SER A 169 -16.23 9.27 1.31
CA SER A 169 -14.90 9.55 1.86
C SER A 169 -14.89 9.45 3.39
N LEU A 170 -15.89 10.01 4.08
CA LEU A 170 -15.97 9.94 5.54
C LEU A 170 -16.16 8.51 6.05
N TRP A 171 -17.07 7.75 5.43
CA TRP A 171 -17.25 6.34 5.78
C TRP A 171 -16.01 5.52 5.46
N LEU A 172 -15.34 5.78 4.33
CA LEU A 172 -14.09 5.12 3.99
C LEU A 172 -13.01 5.40 5.02
N GLY A 173 -12.85 6.65 5.47
CA GLY A 173 -11.91 6.99 6.53
C GLY A 173 -12.20 6.24 7.83
N ALA A 174 -13.47 6.21 8.26
CA ALA A 174 -13.88 5.48 9.46
C ALA A 174 -13.65 3.96 9.32
N THR A 175 -13.97 3.36 8.18
CA THR A 175 -13.81 1.91 7.97
C THR A 175 -12.35 1.52 7.77
N VAL A 176 -11.53 2.33 7.09
CA VAL A 176 -10.07 2.11 6.97
C VAL A 176 -9.44 2.15 8.36
N LEU A 177 -9.72 3.19 9.15
CA LEU A 177 -9.19 3.32 10.50
C LEU A 177 -9.54 2.13 11.38
N THR A 178 -10.82 1.78 11.45
CA THR A 178 -11.30 0.69 12.32
C THR A 178 -10.77 -0.68 11.88
N LEU A 179 -10.83 -1.01 10.58
CA LEU A 179 -10.38 -2.31 10.09
C LEU A 179 -8.86 -2.46 10.10
N CYS A 180 -8.09 -1.40 9.82
CA CYS A 180 -6.62 -1.47 9.92
C CYS A 180 -6.16 -1.62 11.37
N LEU A 181 -6.77 -0.87 12.30
CA LEU A 181 -6.48 -1.04 13.74
C LEU A 181 -6.84 -2.45 14.21
N ALA A 182 -7.99 -2.97 13.80
CA ALA A 182 -8.40 -4.34 14.13
C ALA A 182 -7.43 -5.38 13.53
N ALA A 183 -6.99 -5.21 12.28
CA ALA A 183 -6.04 -6.10 11.63
C ALA A 183 -4.67 -6.11 12.34
N VAL A 184 -4.13 -4.94 12.68
CA VAL A 184 -2.86 -4.81 13.40
C VAL A 184 -2.98 -5.36 14.83
N ALA A 185 -4.09 -5.09 15.52
CA ALA A 185 -4.33 -5.62 16.86
C ALA A 185 -4.45 -7.16 16.86
N LEU A 186 -5.18 -7.72 15.89
CA LEU A 186 -5.32 -9.17 15.73
C LEU A 186 -3.97 -9.84 15.40
N PHE A 187 -3.20 -9.24 14.50
CA PHE A 187 -1.87 -9.73 14.15
C PHE A 187 -0.91 -9.66 15.35
N GLY A 188 -0.91 -8.54 16.09
CA GLY A 188 -0.12 -8.40 17.31
C GLY A 188 -0.51 -9.41 18.39
N ALA A 189 -1.82 -9.62 18.61
CA ALA A 189 -2.31 -10.64 19.54
C ALA A 189 -1.86 -12.06 19.14
N LEU A 190 -1.91 -12.39 17.84
CA LEU A 190 -1.41 -13.66 17.33
C LEU A 190 0.10 -13.82 17.61
N LEU A 191 0.91 -12.79 17.35
CA LEU A 191 2.34 -12.84 17.62
C LEU A 191 2.64 -13.02 19.12
N ILE A 192 1.90 -12.35 19.99
CA ILE A 192 2.01 -12.48 21.45
C ILE A 192 1.72 -13.92 21.88
N VAL A 193 0.64 -14.52 21.36
CA VAL A 193 0.26 -15.91 21.67
C VAL A 193 1.32 -16.90 21.17
N VAL A 194 1.85 -16.71 19.96
CA VAL A 194 2.84 -17.62 19.36
C VAL A 194 4.21 -17.49 20.03
N SER A 195 4.64 -16.27 20.36
CA SER A 195 5.95 -16.01 20.97
C SER A 195 5.99 -16.28 22.48
N GLY A 196 4.83 -16.37 23.15
CA GLY A 196 4.74 -16.51 24.60
C GLY A 196 5.21 -15.27 25.36
N VAL A 197 5.39 -14.13 24.67
CA VAL A 197 5.83 -12.87 25.27
C VAL A 197 4.66 -12.24 26.03
N GLY A 198 4.90 -11.74 27.24
CA GLY A 198 3.88 -11.03 28.02
C GLY A 198 3.44 -9.71 27.36
N ILE A 199 2.21 -9.26 27.66
CA ILE A 199 1.68 -8.00 27.15
C ILE A 199 2.36 -6.82 27.90
N ASP A 200 3.27 -6.12 27.23
CA ASP A 200 3.84 -4.86 27.71
C ASP A 200 3.07 -3.67 27.12
N ARG A 201 2.84 -2.63 27.93
CA ARG A 201 2.27 -1.34 27.51
C ARG A 201 3.04 -0.74 26.32
N ARG A 202 4.35 -0.95 26.25
CA ARG A 202 5.19 -0.48 25.12
C ARG A 202 4.80 -1.14 23.80
N ILE A 203 4.56 -2.45 23.81
CA ILE A 203 4.14 -3.22 22.63
C ILE A 203 2.77 -2.75 22.16
N VAL A 204 1.83 -2.56 23.10
CA VAL A 204 0.48 -2.05 22.78
C VAL A 204 0.56 -0.64 22.17
N ALA A 205 1.36 0.26 22.74
CA ALA A 205 1.55 1.60 22.22
C ALA A 205 2.16 1.60 20.80
N GLN A 206 3.15 0.73 20.55
CA GLN A 206 3.75 0.56 19.22
C GLN A 206 2.75 0.02 18.20
N LEU A 207 1.98 -1.03 18.55
CA LEU A 207 0.95 -1.58 17.67
C LEU A 207 -0.11 -0.53 17.32
N LEU A 208 -0.55 0.27 18.31
CA LEU A 208 -1.51 1.35 18.09
C LEU A 208 -0.92 2.43 17.16
N GLN A 209 0.31 2.88 17.43
CA GLN A 209 1.00 3.87 16.60
C GLN A 209 1.16 3.37 15.16
N THR A 210 1.61 2.13 14.97
CA THR A 210 1.73 1.50 13.66
C THR A 210 0.40 1.44 12.94
N GLY A 211 -0.66 0.98 13.62
CA GLY A 211 -1.99 0.89 13.05
C GLY A 211 -2.55 2.25 12.64
N LEU A 212 -2.32 3.30 13.43
CA LEU A 212 -2.72 4.68 13.10
C LEU A 212 -1.97 5.23 11.89
N VAL A 213 -0.65 5.06 11.85
CA VAL A 213 0.19 5.52 10.73
C VAL A 213 -0.23 4.82 9.44
N VAL A 214 -0.37 3.49 9.49
CA VAL A 214 -0.81 2.70 8.34
C VAL A 214 -2.20 3.11 7.87
N ALA A 215 -3.17 3.22 8.80
CA ALA A 215 -4.53 3.65 8.46
C ALA A 215 -4.57 5.04 7.82
N ALA A 216 -3.84 6.01 8.38
CA ALA A 216 -3.78 7.37 7.85
C ALA A 216 -3.22 7.38 6.43
N TRP A 217 -2.17 6.60 6.16
CA TRP A 217 -1.56 6.50 4.84
C TRP A 217 -2.44 5.78 3.83
N MET A 218 -3.07 4.68 4.21
CA MET A 218 -4.00 3.96 3.34
C MET A 218 -5.19 4.83 2.97
N TYR A 219 -5.74 5.57 3.94
CA TYR A 219 -6.81 6.52 3.69
C TYR A 219 -6.36 7.66 2.77
N ALA A 220 -5.17 8.24 2.98
CA ALA A 220 -4.63 9.27 2.11
C ALA A 220 -4.42 8.77 0.67
N ALA A 221 -3.94 7.53 0.51
CA ALA A 221 -3.75 6.90 -0.79
C ALA A 221 -5.10 6.70 -1.52
N ASP A 222 -6.09 6.11 -0.83
CA ASP A 222 -7.42 5.92 -1.39
C ASP A 222 -8.11 7.25 -1.73
N LEU A 223 -7.98 8.26 -0.85
CA LEU A 223 -8.55 9.58 -1.07
C LEU A 223 -7.96 10.23 -2.32
N LEU A 224 -6.63 10.21 -2.46
CA LEU A 224 -5.98 10.79 -3.63
C LEU A 224 -6.37 10.06 -4.92
N LEU A 225 -6.41 8.73 -4.90
CA LEU A 225 -6.83 7.92 -6.04
C LEU A 225 -8.30 8.17 -6.40
N MET A 226 -9.17 8.33 -5.40
CA MET A 226 -10.58 8.65 -5.58
C MET A 226 -10.79 10.04 -6.17
N LEU A 227 -10.13 11.06 -5.62
CA LEU A 227 -10.19 12.43 -6.13
C LEU A 227 -9.71 12.47 -7.59
N PHE A 228 -8.62 11.78 -7.88
CA PHE A 228 -8.10 11.65 -9.24
C PHE A 228 -9.10 10.96 -10.17
N ALA A 229 -9.71 9.87 -9.72
CA ALA A 229 -10.66 9.11 -10.52
C ALA A 229 -11.94 9.87 -10.82
N VAL A 230 -12.46 10.66 -9.87
CA VAL A 230 -13.66 11.47 -10.09
C VAL A 230 -13.39 12.63 -11.06
N ARG A 231 -12.17 13.20 -11.05
CA ARG A 231 -11.77 14.30 -11.94
C ARG A 231 -11.44 13.85 -13.37
N SER A 232 -11.12 12.58 -13.57
CA SER A 232 -10.81 12.03 -14.89
C SER A 232 -12.00 11.25 -15.44
N GLU A 233 -12.61 11.70 -16.54
CA GLU A 233 -13.72 10.99 -17.19
C GLU A 233 -13.42 9.51 -17.46
N PHE A 234 -12.17 9.22 -17.85
CA PHE A 234 -11.71 7.86 -18.13
C PHE A 234 -11.70 6.96 -16.89
N TYR A 235 -11.23 7.47 -15.74
CA TYR A 235 -11.17 6.70 -14.50
C TYR A 235 -12.48 6.70 -13.73
N ARG A 236 -13.31 7.72 -13.89
CA ARG A 236 -14.63 7.82 -13.26
C ARG A 236 -15.49 6.61 -13.60
N GLY A 237 -15.61 6.26 -14.89
CA GLY A 237 -16.35 5.08 -15.32
C GLY A 237 -15.84 3.79 -14.69
N ARG A 238 -14.51 3.57 -14.74
CA ARG A 238 -13.86 2.38 -14.16
C ARG A 238 -14.04 2.29 -12.64
N PHE A 239 -13.96 3.42 -11.94
CA PHE A 239 -14.16 3.51 -10.51
C PHE A 239 -15.59 3.15 -10.12
N LEU A 240 -16.57 3.77 -10.78
CA LEU A 240 -17.99 3.51 -10.52
C LEU A 240 -18.34 2.04 -10.83
N GLU A 241 -17.86 1.48 -11.93
CA GLU A 241 -18.06 0.07 -12.28
C GLU A 241 -17.39 -0.90 -11.29
N CYS A 242 -16.17 -0.59 -10.85
CA CYS A 242 -15.46 -1.40 -9.86
C CYS A 242 -16.17 -1.36 -8.50
N LEU A 243 -16.67 -0.18 -8.13
CA LEU A 243 -17.57 -0.02 -7.00
C LEU A 243 -19.00 -0.48 -7.31
N GLY A 244 -19.29 -1.03 -8.49
CA GLY A 244 -20.59 -1.58 -8.91
C GLY A 244 -21.76 -0.62 -8.78
N TRP A 245 -21.53 0.67 -8.95
CA TRP A 245 -22.56 1.70 -9.08
C TRP A 245 -23.04 1.79 -10.54
N PRO A 246 -24.37 1.91 -10.80
CA PRO A 246 -24.90 1.89 -12.17
C PRO A 246 -24.38 3.05 -13.05
N ALA A 247 -24.01 2.77 -14.31
CA ALA A 247 -23.65 3.81 -15.27
C ALA A 247 -24.92 4.58 -15.68
N GLY A 248 -25.00 5.90 -15.43
CA GLY A 248 -26.13 6.71 -15.94
C GLY A 248 -26.65 7.88 -15.08
N TYR A 249 -26.06 8.23 -13.94
CA TYR A 249 -26.61 9.29 -13.06
C TYR A 249 -25.93 10.67 -13.21
N ASP A 250 -25.09 10.86 -14.24
CA ASP A 250 -24.31 12.10 -14.41
C ASP A 250 -24.89 13.07 -15.44
N ARG A 251 -26.21 13.28 -15.45
CA ARG A 251 -26.80 14.38 -16.25
C ARG A 251 -27.27 15.59 -15.45
N ASP A 252 -27.47 15.50 -14.14
CA ASP A 252 -28.13 16.58 -13.39
C ASP A 252 -27.42 16.93 -12.08
N GLY A 253 -26.15 17.36 -12.15
CA GLY A 253 -25.40 17.88 -10.99
C GLY A 253 -24.24 18.77 -11.39
#